data_AF-A0A286UGM1-F1
#
_entry.id   AF-A0A286UGM1-F1
#
_cell.length_a   1.000
_cell.length_b   1.000
_cell.length_c   1.000
_cell.angle_alpha   90.00
_cell.angle_beta   90.00
_cell.angle_gamma   90.00
#
_symmetry.space_group_name_H-M   'P 1'
#
loop_
_entity.id
_entity.type
_entity.pdbx_description
1 polymer ?
#
loop_
_entity_poly.entity_id
_entity_poly.type
_entity_poly.pdbx_seq_one_letter_code
_entity_poly.pdbx_strand_id
1 'polypeptide(L)'
;MLWIGPTDESQENAQRAPEKGNLCRDWACAMAPLPNTTSCAATSLCYSAASDFSQPMAQRLARKFKKQIFLSVDLPPTFISMGYGPQLALEVEKRLVETLKEIVAR
;
A
#
# COMPACT_ATOMS: atom_id res chain seq x y z
N MET A 1 5.67 -1.24 -8.25
CA MET A 1 5.74 -1.55 -6.81
C MET A 1 5.48 -0.26 -6.05
N LEU A 2 4.72 -0.32 -4.97
CA LEU A 2 4.35 0.84 -4.15
C LEU A 2 4.91 0.66 -2.75
N TRP A 3 5.53 1.70 -2.22
CA TRP A 3 5.93 1.80 -0.83
C TRP A 3 5.19 2.97 -0.19
N ILE A 4 4.71 2.75 1.03
CA ILE A 4 4.04 3.74 1.86
C ILE A 4 4.79 3.78 3.17
N GLY A 5 5.26 4.94 3.59
CA GLY A 5 5.77 5.13 4.93
C GLY A 5 5.98 6.61 5.22
N PRO A 6 6.18 6.97 6.49
CA PRO A 6 6.62 8.30 6.85
C PRO A 6 8.05 8.50 6.34
N THR A 7 8.41 9.77 6.12
CA THR A 7 9.76 10.15 5.77
C THR A 7 10.11 11.48 6.40
N ASP A 8 11.36 11.60 6.83
CA ASP A 8 11.93 12.87 7.31
C ASP A 8 12.54 13.69 6.16
N GLU A 9 12.49 13.17 4.93
CA GLU A 9 12.92 13.90 3.74
C GLU A 9 11.95 15.04 3.42
N SER A 10 12.49 16.16 2.94
CA SER A 10 11.65 17.25 2.43
C SER A 10 10.93 16.83 1.15
N GLN A 11 9.89 17.57 0.77
CA GLN A 11 9.09 17.26 -0.42
C GLN A 11 9.95 17.20 -1.70
N GLU A 12 10.99 18.03 -1.80
CA GLU A 12 11.93 18.05 -2.92
C GLU A 12 12.76 16.76 -3.02
N ASN A 13 13.02 16.11 -1.88
CA ASN A 13 13.80 14.88 -1.77
C ASN A 13 12.93 13.63 -1.58
N ALA A 14 11.61 13.73 -1.77
CA ALA A 14 10.66 12.64 -1.53
C ALA A 14 10.99 11.34 -2.31
N GLN A 15 11.69 11.44 -3.44
CA GLN A 15 12.14 10.26 -4.21
C GLN A 15 13.16 9.40 -3.45
N ARG A 16 13.88 9.98 -2.49
CA ARG A 16 14.83 9.27 -1.62
C ARG A 16 14.17 8.65 -0.39
N ALA A 17 12.92 9.01 -0.11
CA ALA A 17 12.18 8.48 1.03
C ALA A 17 12.19 6.93 1.11
N PRO A 18 12.00 6.19 -0.01
CA PRO A 18 12.04 4.72 0.03
C PRO A 18 13.41 4.15 0.40
N GLU A 19 14.52 4.87 0.16
CA GLU A 19 15.89 4.41 0.50
C GLU A 19 16.08 4.25 2.01
N LYS A 20 15.34 5.03 2.80
CA LYS A 20 15.36 5.01 4.27
C LYS A 20 14.19 4.23 4.88
N GLY A 21 13.28 3.73 4.04
CA GLY A 21 12.08 3.01 4.46
C GLY A 21 12.31 1.50 4.66
N ASN A 22 11.44 0.86 5.43
CA ASN A 22 11.48 -0.59 5.65
C ASN A 22 10.50 -1.32 4.72
N LEU A 23 11.00 -2.06 3.73
CA LEU A 23 10.17 -2.72 2.73
C LEU A 23 9.44 -4.00 3.21
N CYS A 24 9.81 -4.55 4.37
CA CYS A 24 9.31 -5.85 4.84
C CYS A 24 8.53 -5.83 6.17
N ARG A 25 7.99 -4.68 6.59
CA ARG A 25 7.13 -4.63 7.80
C ARG A 25 5.75 -5.20 7.56
N ASP A 26 5.06 -4.71 6.54
CA ASP A 26 3.77 -5.23 6.10
C ASP A 26 3.74 -5.18 4.58
N TRP A 27 3.97 -6.32 3.93
CA TRP A 27 4.10 -6.39 2.48
C TRP A 27 3.17 -7.44 1.92
N ALA A 28 2.39 -7.06 0.91
CA ALA A 28 1.55 -7.97 0.15
C ALA A 28 1.68 -7.79 -1.35
N CYS A 29 1.35 -8.87 -2.07
CA CYS A 29 1.13 -8.88 -3.50
C CYS A 29 -0.32 -9.23 -3.78
N ALA A 30 -0.97 -8.46 -4.65
CA ALA A 30 -2.29 -8.77 -5.18
C ALA A 30 -2.27 -8.79 -6.70
N MET A 31 -2.99 -9.73 -7.29
CA MET A 31 -3.13 -9.88 -8.73
C MET A 31 -4.53 -9.49 -9.17
N ALA A 32 -4.62 -8.92 -10.37
CA ALA A 32 -5.91 -8.62 -10.97
C ALA A 32 -6.77 -9.89 -11.11
N PRO A 33 -8.09 -9.79 -10.92
CA PRO A 33 -8.97 -10.92 -11.20
C PRO A 33 -8.88 -11.33 -12.68
N LEU A 34 -9.02 -12.62 -12.95
CA LEU A 34 -9.15 -13.11 -14.32
C LEU A 34 -10.40 -12.51 -15.00
N PRO A 35 -10.42 -12.44 -16.35
CA PRO A 35 -11.63 -12.13 -17.07
C PRO A 35 -12.76 -13.06 -16.60
N ASN A 36 -13.91 -12.50 -16.24
CA ASN A 36 -15.10 -13.20 -15.73
C ASN A 36 -15.02 -13.72 -14.29
N THR A 37 -14.01 -13.35 -13.50
CA THR A 37 -14.01 -13.62 -12.07
C THR A 37 -14.11 -12.33 -11.25
N THR A 38 -14.81 -12.40 -10.12
CA THR A 38 -14.82 -11.33 -9.13
C THR A 38 -13.80 -11.55 -8.03
N SER A 39 -13.14 -12.72 -7.98
CA SER A 39 -12.15 -13.02 -6.96
C SER A 39 -10.78 -12.44 -7.32
N CYS A 40 -10.23 -11.63 -6.43
CA CYS A 40 -8.91 -11.03 -6.56
C CYS A 40 -7.98 -11.75 -5.58
N ALA A 41 -6.97 -12.46 -6.08
CA ALA A 41 -6.01 -13.12 -5.21
C ALA A 41 -5.06 -12.08 -4.59
N ALA A 42 -4.84 -12.20 -3.28
CA ALA A 42 -3.86 -11.40 -2.55
C ALA A 42 -3.12 -12.29 -1.55
N THR A 43 -1.83 -12.04 -1.37
CA THR A 43 -0.94 -12.84 -0.53
C THR A 43 -0.02 -11.90 0.22
N SER A 44 -0.03 -11.99 1.55
CA SER A 44 1.00 -11.37 2.38
C SER A 44 2.35 -12.07 2.12
N LEU A 45 3.34 -11.29 1.72
CA LEU A 45 4.73 -11.74 1.50
C LEU A 45 5.54 -11.61 2.80
N CYS A 46 5.28 -10.55 3.57
CA CYS A 46 5.85 -10.34 4.89
C CYS A 46 4.73 -9.87 5.81
N TYR A 47 4.44 -10.67 6.82
CA TYR A 47 3.38 -10.41 7.78
C TYR A 47 3.97 -9.84 9.07
N SER A 48 3.34 -8.79 9.58
CA SER A 48 3.54 -8.30 10.94
C SER A 48 2.22 -8.37 11.68
N ALA A 49 2.20 -9.01 12.84
CA ALA A 49 1.00 -9.09 13.68
C ALA A 49 0.46 -7.70 14.11
N ALA A 50 1.30 -6.67 14.01
CA ALA A 50 0.92 -5.30 14.31
C ALA A 50 0.21 -4.58 13.15
N SER A 51 0.29 -5.08 11.91
CA SER A 51 -0.22 -4.38 10.71
C SER A 51 -0.76 -5.37 9.67
N ASP A 52 -2.06 -5.27 9.37
CA ASP A 52 -2.73 -6.05 8.31
C ASP A 52 -3.41 -5.11 7.30
N PHE A 53 -2.69 -4.05 6.90
CA PHE A 53 -3.22 -3.06 5.96
C PHE A 53 -2.82 -3.37 4.52
N SER A 54 -1.62 -3.93 4.31
CA SER A 54 -1.06 -4.12 2.96
C SER A 54 -1.89 -5.07 2.10
N GLN A 55 -2.31 -6.23 2.63
CA GLN A 55 -3.04 -7.24 1.88
C GLN A 55 -4.42 -6.77 1.40
N PRO A 56 -5.33 -6.29 2.28
CA PRO A 56 -6.64 -5.84 1.83
C PRO A 56 -6.55 -4.59 0.95
N MET A 57 -5.58 -3.70 1.18
CA MET A 57 -5.36 -2.52 0.34
C MET A 57 -4.84 -2.90 -1.05
N ALA A 58 -3.82 -3.76 -1.15
CA ALA A 58 -3.31 -4.25 -2.42
C ALA A 58 -4.41 -4.92 -3.25
N GLN A 59 -5.27 -5.72 -2.61
CA GLN A 59 -6.38 -6.39 -3.27
C GLN A 59 -7.38 -5.40 -3.89
N ARG A 60 -7.75 -4.33 -3.16
CA ARG A 60 -8.64 -3.28 -3.68
C ARG A 60 -8.01 -2.53 -4.86
N LEU A 61 -6.73 -2.19 -4.77
CA LEU A 61 -5.99 -1.53 -5.84
C LEU A 61 -5.89 -2.43 -7.08
N ALA A 62 -5.52 -3.71 -6.93
CA ALA A 62 -5.41 -4.66 -8.03
C ALA A 62 -6.76 -4.87 -8.73
N ARG A 63 -7.87 -4.96 -7.97
CA ARG A 63 -9.23 -5.05 -8.54
C ARG A 63 -9.60 -3.82 -9.34
N LYS A 64 -9.25 -2.62 -8.86
CA LYS A 64 -9.60 -1.34 -9.48
C LYS A 64 -8.80 -1.05 -10.74
N PHE A 65 -7.48 -1.21 -10.68
CA PHE A 65 -6.59 -0.88 -11.79
C PHE A 65 -6.34 -2.03 -12.76
N LYS A 66 -6.81 -3.25 -12.42
CA LYS A 66 -6.60 -4.48 -13.23
C LYS A 66 -5.11 -4.74 -13.53
N LYS A 67 -4.26 -4.47 -12.54
CA LYS A 67 -2.80 -4.73 -12.58
C LYS A 67 -2.38 -5.55 -11.36
N GLN A 68 -1.23 -6.21 -11.46
CA GLN A 68 -0.57 -6.78 -10.29
C GLN A 68 0.04 -5.65 -9.45
N ILE A 69 -0.24 -5.65 -8.15
CA ILE A 69 0.19 -4.62 -7.20
C ILE A 69 1.04 -5.29 -6.12
N PHE A 70 2.29 -4.85 -6.00
CA PHE A 70 3.14 -5.11 -4.85
C PHE A 70 3.09 -3.88 -3.96
N LEU A 71 2.62 -4.03 -2.73
CA LEU A 71 2.41 -2.93 -1.80
C LEU A 71 3.09 -3.21 -0.46
N SER A 72 4.07 -2.38 -0.12
CA SER A 72 4.73 -2.37 1.18
C SER A 72 4.23 -1.18 2.01
N VAL A 73 3.80 -1.45 3.24
CA VAL A 73 3.29 -0.50 4.22
C VAL A 73 4.23 -0.47 5.42
N ASP A 74 4.92 0.64 5.58
CA ASP A 74 5.82 0.93 6.70
C ASP A 74 5.19 2.01 7.59
N LEU A 75 4.13 1.65 8.31
CA LEU A 75 3.54 2.53 9.32
C LEU A 75 4.17 2.26 10.69
N PRO A 76 4.63 3.29 11.43
CA PRO A 76 5.12 3.10 12.79
C PRO A 76 4.04 2.52 13.70
N PRO A 77 4.39 1.57 14.61
CA PRO A 77 3.42 0.95 15.51
C PRO A 77 2.65 1.94 16.40
N THR A 78 3.23 3.12 16.65
CA THR A 78 2.62 4.20 17.42
C THR A 78 1.30 4.70 16.81
N PHE A 79 1.18 4.74 15.48
CA PHE A 79 -0.06 5.14 14.82
C PHE A 79 -1.16 4.09 14.98
N ILE A 80 -0.77 2.82 15.09
CA ILE A 80 -1.68 1.70 15.26
C ILE A 80 -2.15 1.63 16.71
N SER A 81 -1.23 1.78 17.68
CA SER A 81 -1.56 1.75 19.10
C SER A 81 -2.42 2.92 19.58
N MET A 82 -2.34 4.07 18.92
CA MET A 82 -3.20 5.24 19.19
C MET A 82 -4.61 5.14 18.57
N GLY A 83 -4.93 4.04 17.86
CA GLY A 83 -6.24 3.83 17.25
C GLY A 83 -6.50 4.60 15.94
N TYR A 84 -5.55 5.43 15.49
CA TYR A 84 -5.65 6.17 14.23
C TYR A 84 -5.29 5.34 12.98
N GLY A 85 -4.75 4.14 13.16
CA GLY A 85 -4.28 3.26 12.07
C GLY A 85 -5.27 3.09 10.91
N PRO A 86 -6.53 2.68 11.15
CA PRO A 86 -7.51 2.48 10.07
C PRO A 86 -7.87 3.77 9.32
N GLN A 87 -7.97 4.91 10.02
CA GLN A 87 -8.30 6.19 9.41
C GLN A 87 -7.13 6.70 8.54
N LEU A 88 -5.91 6.58 9.05
CA LEU A 88 -4.70 6.92 8.30
C LEU A 88 -4.55 6.02 7.07
N ALA A 89 -4.73 4.71 7.21
CA ALA A 89 -4.66 3.76 6.11
C ALA A 89 -5.69 4.08 5.00
N LEU A 90 -6.91 4.48 5.39
CA LEU A 90 -7.95 4.89 4.44
C LEU A 90 -7.56 6.17 3.69
N GLU A 91 -7.05 7.18 4.39
CA GLU A 91 -6.67 8.45 3.78
C GLU A 91 -5.49 8.28 2.82
N VAL A 92 -4.51 7.49 3.22
CA VAL A 92 -3.40 7.06 2.37
C VAL A 92 -3.90 6.32 1.12
N GLU A 93 -4.85 5.38 1.28
CA GLU A 93 -5.40 4.64 0.14
C GLU A 93 -6.13 5.57 -0.84
N LYS A 94 -6.93 6.53 -0.36
CA LYS A 94 -7.57 7.54 -1.22
C LYS A 94 -6.52 8.31 -2.02
N ARG A 95 -5.45 8.76 -1.36
CA ARG A 95 -4.39 9.51 -2.01
C ARG A 95 -3.65 8.67 -3.05
N LEU A 96 -3.38 7.41 -2.74
CA LEU A 96 -2.82 6.46 -3.71
C LEU A 96 -3.70 6.25 -4.92
N VAL A 97 -5.02 6.14 -4.71
CA VAL A 97 -5.98 5.99 -5.81
C VAL A 97 -5.95 7.21 -6.73
N GLU A 98 -5.87 8.42 -6.18
CA GLU A 98 -5.73 9.66 -6.98
C GLU A 98 -4.45 9.64 -7.80
N THR A 99 -3.31 9.44 -7.15
CA THR A 99 -2.00 9.41 -7.82
C THR A 99 -1.92 8.31 -8.89
N LEU A 100 -2.43 7.10 -8.60
CA LEU A 100 -2.43 6.00 -9.56
C LEU A 100 -3.35 6.25 -10.76
N LYS A 101 -4.47 6.97 -10.58
CA LYS A 101 -5.31 7.37 -11.72
C LYS A 101 -4.54 8.27 -12.66
N GLU A 102 -3.76 9.22 -12.15
CA GLU A 102 -2.96 10.14 -12.96
C GLU A 102 -1.83 9.41 -13.70
N ILE A 103 -1.16 8.46 -13.03
CA ILE A 103 -0.04 7.71 -13.62
C ILE A 103 -0.54 6.69 -14.65
N VAL A 104 -1.62 5.96 -14.37
CA VAL A 104 -2.12 4.88 -15.24
C VAL A 104 -2.97 5.41 -16.39
N ALA A 105 -3.52 6.63 -16.30
CA ALA A 105 -4.22 7.28 -17.41
C ALA A 105 -3.28 7.88 -18.46
N ARG A 106 -1.98 8.02 -18.14
CA ARG A 106 -0.93 8.34 -19.11
C ARG A 106 -0.45 7.08 -19.82
#